data_AF-A0A537CRR4-F1
#
_entry.id   AF-A0A537CRR4-F1
#
_cell.length_a   1.000
_cell.length_b   1.000
_cell.length_c   1.000
_cell.angle_alpha   90.00
_cell.angle_beta   90.00
_cell.angle_gamma   90.00
#
_symmetry.space_group_name_H-M   'P 1'
#
loop_
_entity.id
_entity.type
_entity.pdbx_description
1 polymer ?
#
loop_
_entity_poly.entity_id
_entity_poly.type
_entity_poly.pdbx_seq_one_letter_code
_entity_poly.pdbx_strand_id
1 'polypeptide(L)'
;MSLTTRCPVCGTAFRVQRAQLAARGGRVRCGKCGEVFDGIAALVEEGAEPFILEPSPQLGLFDPSRRPPGLPLKTGNGAPPAFMAHEEPVGRGLLWGLLVLSAAVALAGQAAYSYRTEIAAFMPSARAPLDAACHLLRCEVPLPRRPELMSIESSDLQAEPRRDGVIVLNAVLRNRAAFAQDYPALELTLTDEADRPVLRRVLAPREYLDPARSEPDVTRGIPAGAEVSLRIYLDAGRRRATGYRLYLFYPS
;
A
#
# COMPACT_ATOMS: atom_id res chain seq x y z
N MET A 1 31.49 39.03 48.73
CA MET A 1 32.45 38.41 49.66
C MET A 1 31.86 37.11 50.18
N SER A 2 32.46 35.97 49.84
CA SER A 2 32.04 34.65 50.32
C SER A 2 32.58 34.42 51.73
N LEU A 3 31.76 33.86 52.60
CA LEU A 3 32.16 33.41 53.93
C LEU A 3 32.24 31.88 53.94
N THR A 4 33.05 31.29 54.81
CA THR A 4 33.11 29.83 54.95
C THR A 4 32.40 29.41 56.24
N THR A 5 31.46 28.48 56.13
CA THR A 5 30.73 27.91 57.27
C THR A 5 31.06 26.43 57.40
N ARG A 6 31.15 25.93 58.64
CA ARG A 6 31.43 24.51 58.92
C ARG A 6 30.21 23.84 59.54
N CYS A 7 29.80 22.68 59.01
CA CYS A 7 28.68 21.95 59.58
C CYS A 7 29.07 21.36 60.96
N PRO A 8 28.26 21.55 62.02
CA PRO A 8 28.55 21.01 63.35
C PRO A 8 28.40 19.48 63.43
N VAL A 9 27.66 18.86 62.50
CA VAL A 9 27.40 17.42 62.51
C VAL A 9 28.52 16.62 61.82
N CYS A 10 28.96 17.05 60.64
CA CYS A 10 29.94 16.31 59.84
C CYS A 10 31.26 17.04 59.65
N GLY A 11 31.42 18.25 60.20
CA GLY A 11 32.65 19.04 60.11
C GLY A 11 32.99 19.54 58.71
N THR A 12 32.13 19.34 57.69
CA THR A 12 32.40 19.79 56.32
C THR A 12 32.33 21.31 56.24
N ALA A 13 33.40 21.95 55.77
CA ALA A 13 33.45 23.39 55.50
C ALA A 13 33.04 23.69 54.06
N PHE A 14 32.18 24.68 53.85
CA PHE A 14 31.75 25.10 52.53
C PHE A 14 31.54 26.61 52.46
N ARG A 15 31.69 27.17 51.27
CA ARG A 15 31.56 28.61 51.03
C ARG A 15 30.10 28.99 50.83
N VAL A 16 29.63 29.97 51.59
CA VAL A 16 28.28 30.53 51.52
C VAL A 16 28.38 32.03 51.24
N GLN A 17 27.51 32.55 50.39
CA GLN A 17 27.45 34.00 50.16
C GLN A 17 26.63 34.70 51.24
N ARG A 18 27.05 35.91 51.66
CA ARG A 18 26.29 36.72 52.63
C ARG A 18 24.82 36.92 52.24
N ALA A 19 24.54 37.11 50.94
CA ALA A 19 23.18 37.26 50.44
C ALA A 19 22.32 35.99 50.62
N GLN A 20 22.92 34.80 50.55
CA GLN A 20 22.21 33.52 50.74
C GLN A 20 21.83 33.30 52.21
N LEU A 21 22.71 33.69 53.13
CA LEU A 21 22.40 33.66 54.57
C LEU A 21 21.28 34.66 54.91
N ALA A 22 21.33 35.87 54.35
CA ALA A 22 20.30 36.89 54.56
C ALA A 22 18.92 36.45 54.02
N ALA A 23 18.88 35.81 52.84
CA ALA A 23 17.62 35.45 52.17
C ALA A 23 16.80 34.37 52.89
N ARG A 24 17.43 33.55 53.76
CA ARG A 24 16.77 32.41 54.44
C ARG A 24 16.95 32.43 55.96
N GLY A 25 17.22 33.61 56.53
CA GLY A 25 17.33 33.80 57.97
C GLY A 25 18.45 32.97 58.61
N GLY A 26 19.60 32.87 57.94
CA GLY A 26 20.81 32.20 58.44
C GLY A 26 20.84 30.68 58.29
N ARG A 27 19.73 30.02 57.97
CA ARG A 27 19.69 28.55 57.83
C ARG A 27 20.27 28.05 56.52
N VAL A 28 21.21 27.11 56.61
CA VAL A 28 21.86 26.45 55.47
C VAL A 28 21.79 24.94 55.62
N ARG A 29 21.67 24.24 54.49
CA ARG A 29 21.70 22.77 54.46
C ARG A 29 23.10 22.30 54.06
N CYS A 30 23.68 21.39 54.85
CA CYS A 30 24.97 20.81 54.51
C CYS A 30 24.84 19.95 53.24
N GLY A 31 25.64 20.23 52.21
CA GLY A 31 25.65 19.42 50.98
C GLY A 31 26.19 17.99 51.15
N LYS A 32 26.84 17.68 52.28
CA LYS A 32 27.43 16.37 52.56
C LYS A 32 26.49 15.44 53.34
N CYS A 33 25.99 15.89 54.49
CA CYS A 33 25.11 15.09 55.34
C CYS A 33 23.62 15.46 55.20
N GLY A 34 23.30 16.57 54.55
CA GLY A 34 21.93 17.01 54.35
C GLY A 34 21.27 17.70 55.55
N GLU A 35 21.98 17.85 56.68
CA GLU A 35 21.45 18.49 57.89
C GLU A 35 21.27 20.01 57.71
N VAL A 36 20.19 20.57 58.27
CA VAL A 36 19.91 22.02 58.23
C VAL A 36 20.35 22.66 59.55
N PHE A 37 21.27 23.62 59.48
CA PHE A 37 21.83 24.28 60.65
C PHE A 37 21.96 25.80 60.43
N ASP A 38 22.26 26.55 61.50
CA ASP A 38 22.53 27.98 61.40
C ASP A 38 23.95 28.22 60.87
N GLY A 39 24.03 28.71 59.64
CA GLY A 39 25.29 28.99 58.97
C GLY A 39 26.02 30.18 59.54
N ILE A 40 25.34 31.13 60.19
CA ILE A 40 25.98 32.33 60.76
C ILE A 40 26.72 31.96 62.05
N ALA A 41 26.13 31.12 62.89
CA ALA A 41 26.73 30.66 64.14
C ALA A 41 28.00 29.81 63.92
N ALA A 42 28.12 29.17 62.76
CA ALA A 42 29.23 28.26 62.44
C ALA A 42 30.19 28.80 61.37
N LEU A 43 30.31 30.13 61.27
CA LEU A 43 31.28 30.81 60.42
C LEU A 43 32.71 30.58 60.91
N VAL A 44 33.62 30.23 60.00
CA VAL A 44 35.05 30.09 60.25
C VAL A 44 35.79 31.10 59.39
N GLU A 45 36.60 31.96 60.01
CA GLU A 45 37.46 32.90 59.29
C GLU A 45 38.60 32.13 58.61
N GLU A 46 38.62 32.10 57.27
CA GLU A 46 39.72 31.54 56.47
C GLU A 46 40.94 32.49 56.55
N GLY A 47 41.75 32.34 57.60
CA GLY A 47 43.11 32.86 57.64
C GLY A 47 43.98 32.11 56.63
N ALA A 48 44.40 32.81 55.57
CA ALA A 48 45.21 32.26 54.50
C ALA A 48 46.69 32.14 54.93
N GLU A 49 47.19 30.92 55.11
CA GLU A 49 48.61 30.64 54.88
C GLU A 49 48.75 29.97 53.50
N PRO A 50 49.46 30.57 52.54
CA PRO A 50 49.67 29.95 51.24
C PRO A 50 50.58 28.73 51.37
N PHE A 51 50.02 27.54 51.12
CA PHE A 51 50.80 26.34 50.81
C PHE A 51 51.60 26.60 49.53
N ILE A 52 52.91 26.75 49.66
CA ILE A 52 53.84 26.71 48.52
C ILE A 52 53.95 25.25 48.08
N LEU A 53 53.30 24.92 46.97
CA LEU A 53 53.47 23.64 46.27
C LEU A 53 54.72 23.73 45.38
N GLU A 54 55.81 23.06 45.77
CA GLU A 54 56.95 22.83 44.89
C GLU A 54 56.50 21.94 43.70
N PRO A 55 56.71 22.34 42.44
CA PRO A 55 56.28 21.55 41.29
C PRO A 55 57.14 20.29 41.14
N SER A 56 56.48 19.13 41.13
CA SER A 56 57.11 17.82 40.96
C SER A 56 57.85 17.72 39.60
N PRO A 57 59.06 17.14 39.55
CA PRO A 57 59.94 17.09 38.38
C PRO A 57 59.38 16.30 37.17
N GLN A 58 58.22 15.66 37.31
CA GLN A 58 57.57 14.90 36.25
C GLN A 58 56.76 15.75 35.27
N LEU A 59 56.51 17.04 35.56
CA LEU A 59 55.79 17.94 34.65
C LEU A 59 56.59 18.34 33.40
N GLY A 60 57.91 18.08 33.36
CA GLY A 60 58.75 18.42 32.20
C GLY A 60 58.75 17.38 31.07
N LEU A 61 58.21 16.18 31.30
CA LEU A 61 58.28 15.08 30.32
C LEU A 61 57.18 15.13 29.24
N PHE A 62 56.12 15.91 29.47
CA PHE A 62 54.99 16.05 28.55
C PHE A 62 54.76 17.52 28.17
N ASP A 63 55.83 18.25 27.85
CA ASP A 63 55.70 19.55 27.19
C ASP A 63 55.44 19.31 25.69
N PRO A 64 54.20 19.50 25.18
CA PRO A 64 53.87 19.29 23.77
C PRO A 64 54.59 20.27 22.83
N SER A 65 55.25 21.30 23.38
CA SER A 65 55.99 22.30 22.60
C SER A 65 57.44 21.90 22.32
N ARG A 66 57.98 20.87 23.01
CA ARG A 66 59.32 20.33 22.73
C ARG A 66 59.24 19.21 21.71
N ARG A 67 59.30 19.56 20.42
CA ARG A 67 59.58 18.57 19.37
C ARG A 67 61.06 18.18 19.44
N PRO A 68 61.42 16.89 19.63
CA PRO A 68 62.80 16.46 19.53
C PRO A 68 63.33 16.72 18.10
N PRO A 69 64.51 17.35 17.95
CA PRO A 69 65.09 17.56 16.62
C PRO A 69 65.51 16.20 16.04
N GLY A 70 64.90 15.81 14.92
CA GLY A 70 65.31 14.64 14.15
C GLY A 70 64.31 13.51 13.98
N LEU A 71 63.08 13.60 14.52
CA LEU A 71 62.03 12.65 14.11
C LEU A 71 61.40 13.13 12.79
N PRO A 72 61.49 12.35 11.69
CA PRO A 72 60.73 12.67 10.50
C PRO A 72 59.25 12.64 10.88
N LEU A 73 58.50 13.71 10.58
CA LEU A 73 57.06 13.58 10.52
C LEU A 73 56.81 12.55 9.43
N LYS A 74 56.38 11.35 9.80
CA LYS A 74 55.45 10.64 8.95
C LYS A 74 54.22 11.54 8.88
N THR A 75 54.18 12.43 7.89
CA THR A 75 52.92 12.83 7.26
C THR A 75 52.33 11.52 6.79
N GLY A 76 51.51 10.92 7.65
CA GLY A 76 50.70 9.80 7.26
C GLY A 76 49.86 10.30 6.11
N ASN A 77 50.24 9.96 4.88
CA ASN A 77 49.26 9.64 3.87
C ASN A 77 48.53 8.42 4.43
N GLY A 78 47.66 8.67 5.41
CA GLY A 78 46.85 7.68 6.07
C GLY A 78 45.82 7.25 5.05
N ALA A 79 46.19 6.26 4.23
CA ALA A 79 45.18 5.32 3.80
C ALA A 79 44.42 4.92 5.07
N PRO A 80 43.08 5.03 5.09
CA PRO A 80 42.31 4.70 6.27
C PRO A 80 42.69 3.31 6.76
N PRO A 81 42.74 3.08 8.08
CA PRO A 81 43.13 1.80 8.63
C PRO A 81 42.22 0.69 8.06
N ALA A 82 42.78 -0.49 7.80
CA ALA A 82 42.11 -1.57 7.04
C ALA A 82 40.72 -2.00 7.59
N PHE A 83 40.41 -1.70 8.85
CA PHE A 83 39.08 -1.95 9.43
C PHE A 83 37.98 -0.97 8.93
N MET A 84 38.37 0.17 8.36
CA MET A 84 37.47 1.15 7.71
C MET A 84 37.32 0.90 6.21
N ALA A 85 38.07 -0.04 5.64
CA ALA A 85 37.79 -0.52 4.30
C ALA A 85 36.50 -1.34 4.38
N HIS A 86 35.36 -0.67 4.16
CA HIS A 86 34.17 -1.38 3.75
C HIS A 86 34.49 -2.02 2.41
N GLU A 87 34.75 -3.33 2.42
CA GLU A 87 34.69 -4.14 1.20
C GLU A 87 33.27 -3.98 0.66
N GLU A 88 33.08 -3.06 -0.28
CA GLU A 88 31.83 -2.98 -1.00
C GLU A 88 31.64 -4.33 -1.71
N PRO A 89 30.54 -5.06 -1.48
CA PRO A 89 30.37 -6.39 -2.06
C PRO A 89 30.04 -6.24 -3.55
N VAL A 90 31.06 -6.00 -4.39
CA VAL A 90 30.92 -5.70 -5.83
C VAL A 90 30.27 -6.85 -6.61
N GLY A 91 30.25 -8.07 -6.08
CA GLY A 91 29.56 -9.23 -6.70
C GLY A 91 28.17 -9.54 -6.14
N ARG A 92 27.88 -9.19 -4.88
CA ARG A 92 26.64 -9.59 -4.18
C ARG A 92 25.48 -8.63 -4.49
N GLY A 93 25.78 -7.35 -4.71
CA GLY A 93 24.81 -6.34 -5.13
C GLY A 93 24.24 -6.60 -6.53
N LEU A 94 25.07 -7.08 -7.47
CA LEU A 94 24.61 -7.43 -8.82
C LEU A 94 23.69 -8.66 -8.80
N LEU A 95 24.04 -9.70 -8.03
CA LEU A 95 23.20 -10.89 -7.88
C LEU A 95 21.85 -10.55 -7.22
N TRP A 96 21.85 -9.73 -6.18
CA TRP A 96 20.61 -9.25 -5.56
C TRP A 96 19.80 -8.36 -6.50
N GLY A 97 20.46 -7.48 -7.28
CA GLY A 97 19.81 -6.66 -8.29
C GLY A 97 19.13 -7.50 -9.37
N LEU A 98 19.82 -8.53 -9.88
CA LEU A 98 19.25 -9.50 -10.82
C LEU A 98 18.09 -10.28 -10.22
N LEU A 99 18.19 -10.69 -8.95
CA LEU A 99 17.12 -11.40 -8.26
C LEU A 99 15.88 -10.52 -8.09
N VAL A 100 16.04 -9.27 -7.64
CA VAL A 100 14.94 -8.29 -7.53
C VAL A 100 14.33 -7.99 -8.89
N LEU A 101 15.14 -7.80 -9.92
CA LEU A 101 14.66 -7.60 -11.28
C LEU A 101 13.87 -8.81 -11.79
N SER A 102 14.37 -10.02 -11.58
CA SER A 102 13.67 -11.25 -11.97
C SER A 102 12.34 -11.41 -11.25
N ALA A 103 12.28 -11.09 -9.95
CA ALA A 103 11.05 -11.10 -9.16
C ALA A 103 10.06 -10.04 -9.63
N ALA A 104 10.53 -8.84 -9.96
CA ALA A 104 9.69 -7.77 -10.51
C ALA A 104 9.11 -8.15 -11.88
N VAL A 105 9.91 -8.75 -12.77
CA VAL A 105 9.45 -9.26 -14.06
C VAL A 105 8.43 -10.39 -13.88
N ALA A 106 8.67 -11.31 -12.96
CA ALA A 106 7.73 -12.38 -12.64
C ALA A 106 6.40 -11.82 -12.10
N LEU A 107 6.46 -10.84 -11.19
CA LEU A 107 5.27 -10.18 -10.66
C LEU A 107 4.50 -9.42 -11.75
N ALA A 108 5.19 -8.71 -12.63
CA ALA A 108 4.58 -8.04 -13.77
C ALA A 108 3.91 -9.03 -14.73
N GLY A 109 4.56 -10.18 -14.99
CA GLY A 109 3.98 -11.27 -15.78
C GLY A 109 2.74 -11.88 -15.13
N GLN A 110 2.77 -12.12 -13.81
CA GLN A 110 1.61 -12.59 -13.04
C GLN A 110 0.46 -11.58 -13.07
N ALA A 111 0.76 -10.30 -12.88
CA ALA A 111 -0.24 -9.24 -12.97
C ALA A 111 -0.84 -9.17 -14.38
N ALA A 112 -0.02 -9.21 -15.44
CA ALA A 112 -0.51 -9.22 -16.82
C ALA A 112 -1.38 -10.45 -17.12
N TYR A 113 -1.01 -11.62 -16.61
CA TYR A 113 -1.81 -12.85 -16.77
C TYR A 113 -3.14 -12.78 -16.02
N SER A 114 -3.12 -12.28 -14.78
CA SER A 114 -4.31 -12.14 -13.93
C SER A 114 -5.28 -11.07 -14.47
N TYR A 115 -4.75 -9.95 -14.95
CA TYR A 115 -5.53 -8.80 -15.44
C TYR A 115 -5.62 -8.73 -16.96
N ARG A 116 -5.32 -9.82 -17.69
CA ARG A 116 -5.29 -9.86 -19.16
C ARG A 116 -6.54 -9.31 -19.82
N THR A 117 -7.71 -9.61 -19.27
CA THR A 117 -9.02 -9.17 -19.77
C THR A 117 -9.23 -7.67 -19.56
N GLU A 118 -8.90 -7.15 -18.37
CA GLU A 118 -9.03 -5.72 -18.08
C GLU A 118 -8.04 -4.90 -18.94
N ILE A 119 -6.80 -5.37 -19.08
CA ILE A 119 -5.78 -4.72 -19.93
C ILE A 119 -6.26 -4.66 -21.39
N ALA A 120 -6.82 -5.76 -21.91
CA ALA A 120 -7.38 -5.81 -23.26
C ALA A 120 -8.62 -4.91 -23.44
N ALA A 121 -9.38 -4.67 -22.36
CA ALA A 121 -10.56 -3.79 -22.37
C ALA A 121 -10.19 -2.30 -22.36
N PHE A 122 -9.24 -1.90 -21.51
CA PHE A 122 -8.80 -0.50 -21.40
C PHE A 122 -7.86 -0.07 -22.53
N MET A 123 -7.06 -1.00 -23.06
CA MET A 123 -6.03 -0.72 -24.05
C MET A 123 -6.20 -1.63 -25.28
N PRO A 124 -6.98 -1.20 -26.29
CA PRO A 124 -7.28 -2.03 -27.46
C PRO A 124 -6.02 -2.50 -28.22
N SER A 125 -4.96 -1.69 -28.20
CA SER A 125 -3.66 -2.02 -28.81
C SER A 125 -2.93 -3.17 -28.10
N ALA A 126 -3.21 -3.42 -26.82
CA ALA A 126 -2.63 -4.51 -26.05
C ALA A 126 -3.31 -5.87 -26.32
N ARG A 127 -4.49 -5.88 -26.96
CA ARG A 127 -5.25 -7.11 -27.21
C ARG A 127 -4.48 -8.10 -28.11
N ALA A 128 -3.98 -7.65 -29.26
CA ALA A 128 -3.23 -8.50 -30.19
C ALA A 128 -1.97 -9.15 -29.59
N PRO A 129 -1.07 -8.43 -28.88
CA PRO A 129 0.08 -9.07 -28.24
C PRO A 129 -0.32 -9.98 -27.08
N LEU A 130 -1.40 -9.67 -26.34
CA LEU A 130 -1.92 -10.54 -25.28
C LEU A 130 -2.49 -11.84 -25.86
N ASP A 131 -3.27 -11.77 -26.95
CA ASP A 131 -3.79 -12.96 -27.63
C ASP A 131 -2.66 -13.85 -28.15
N ALA A 132 -1.61 -13.26 -28.74
CA ALA A 132 -0.43 -13.99 -29.20
C ALA A 132 0.33 -14.66 -28.05
N ALA A 133 0.56 -13.94 -26.95
CA ALA A 133 1.18 -14.50 -25.75
C ALA A 133 0.33 -15.63 -25.14
N CYS A 134 -1.00 -15.45 -25.13
CA CYS A 134 -1.90 -16.45 -24.60
C CYS A 134 -1.99 -17.70 -25.45
N HIS A 135 -1.92 -17.59 -26.77
CA HIS A 135 -1.86 -18.75 -27.67
C HIS A 135 -0.64 -19.63 -27.36
N LEU A 136 0.51 -19.03 -27.04
CA LEU A 136 1.72 -19.77 -26.64
C LEU A 136 1.56 -20.42 -25.26
N LEU A 137 0.99 -19.69 -24.30
CA LEU A 137 0.78 -20.13 -22.92
C LEU A 137 -0.49 -21.00 -22.74
N ARG A 138 -1.22 -21.30 -23.82
CA ARG A 138 -2.52 -21.99 -23.82
C ARG A 138 -3.54 -21.33 -22.87
N CYS A 139 -3.53 -20.00 -22.78
CA CYS A 139 -4.59 -19.24 -22.16
C CYS A 139 -5.52 -18.60 -23.20
N GLU A 140 -6.67 -18.16 -22.73
CA GLU A 140 -7.65 -17.40 -23.51
C GLU A 140 -7.85 -16.03 -22.85
N VAL A 141 -8.00 -14.98 -23.66
CA VAL A 141 -8.30 -13.62 -23.21
C VAL A 141 -9.80 -13.39 -23.43
N PRO A 142 -10.66 -13.73 -22.45
CA PRO A 142 -12.10 -13.53 -22.60
C PRO A 142 -12.43 -12.04 -22.61
N LEU A 143 -13.56 -11.69 -23.21
CA LEU A 143 -14.14 -10.36 -23.11
C LEU A 143 -14.54 -10.05 -21.66
N PRO A 144 -14.47 -8.77 -21.23
CA PRO A 144 -14.87 -8.37 -19.89
C PRO A 144 -16.38 -8.58 -19.67
N ARG A 145 -16.73 -9.00 -18.46
CA ARG A 145 -18.11 -9.29 -18.02
C ARG A 145 -18.44 -8.42 -16.81
N ARG A 146 -19.06 -7.26 -17.03
CA ARG A 146 -19.49 -6.31 -15.98
C ARG A 146 -21.02 -6.16 -16.02
N PRO A 147 -21.79 -7.01 -15.33
CA PRO A 147 -23.25 -7.00 -15.40
C PRO A 147 -23.84 -5.65 -14.95
N GLU A 148 -23.15 -4.88 -14.11
CA GLU A 148 -23.58 -3.57 -13.64
C GLU A 148 -23.58 -2.51 -14.77
N LEU A 149 -22.77 -2.72 -15.81
CA LEU A 149 -22.63 -1.85 -16.97
C LEU A 149 -23.46 -2.33 -18.16
N MET A 150 -24.27 -3.36 -17.99
CA MET A 150 -25.14 -3.92 -19.02
C MET A 150 -26.60 -3.79 -18.57
N SER A 151 -27.45 -3.24 -19.42
CA SER A 151 -28.85 -2.97 -19.07
C SER A 151 -29.81 -3.39 -20.14
N ILE A 152 -31.01 -3.81 -19.73
CA ILE A 152 -32.14 -4.02 -20.61
C ILE A 152 -32.87 -2.67 -20.71
N GLU A 153 -32.86 -2.04 -21.88
CA GLU A 153 -33.53 -0.74 -22.10
C GLU A 153 -35.02 -0.90 -22.32
N SER A 154 -35.41 -1.92 -23.07
CA SER A 154 -36.80 -2.28 -23.30
C SER A 154 -36.94 -3.78 -23.39
N SER A 155 -38.09 -4.29 -22.95
CA SER A 155 -38.52 -5.67 -23.16
C SER A 155 -40.02 -5.70 -23.41
N ASP A 156 -40.44 -6.51 -24.37
CA ASP A 156 -41.84 -6.82 -24.61
C ASP A 156 -42.01 -8.28 -25.01
N LEU A 157 -43.14 -8.86 -24.62
CA LEU A 157 -43.51 -10.23 -24.94
C LEU A 157 -44.84 -10.21 -25.68
N GLN A 158 -44.84 -10.73 -26.91
CA GLN A 158 -46.00 -10.73 -27.79
C GLN A 158 -46.35 -12.16 -28.23
N ALA A 159 -47.64 -12.47 -28.38
CA ALA A 159 -48.06 -13.71 -29.02
C ALA A 159 -47.91 -13.57 -30.55
N GLU A 160 -47.38 -14.60 -31.22
CA GLU A 160 -47.25 -14.60 -32.68
C GLU A 160 -48.61 -14.92 -33.33
N PRO A 161 -49.28 -13.99 -34.04
CA PRO A 161 -50.63 -14.22 -34.56
C PRO A 161 -50.72 -15.33 -35.60
N ARG A 162 -49.58 -15.66 -36.24
CA ARG A 162 -49.50 -16.66 -37.31
C ARG A 162 -49.25 -18.08 -36.82
N ARG A 163 -48.84 -18.26 -35.56
CA ARG A 163 -48.47 -19.56 -34.99
C ARG A 163 -49.00 -19.70 -33.57
N ASP A 164 -49.96 -20.61 -33.39
CA ASP A 164 -50.50 -20.93 -32.06
C ASP A 164 -49.40 -21.45 -31.13
N GLY A 165 -49.35 -20.91 -29.91
CA GLY A 165 -48.40 -21.33 -28.87
C GLY A 165 -47.00 -20.74 -28.97
N VAL A 166 -46.71 -19.93 -30.01
CA VAL A 166 -45.42 -19.23 -30.14
C VAL A 166 -45.52 -17.82 -29.58
N ILE A 167 -44.59 -17.48 -28.70
CA ILE A 167 -44.40 -16.13 -28.18
C ILE A 167 -43.09 -15.55 -28.71
N VAL A 168 -43.08 -14.25 -28.95
CA VAL A 168 -41.93 -13.47 -29.41
C VAL A 168 -41.51 -12.56 -28.28
N LEU A 169 -40.27 -12.73 -27.80
CA LEU A 169 -39.64 -11.81 -26.86
C LEU A 169 -38.81 -10.83 -27.69
N ASN A 170 -39.18 -9.54 -27.64
CA ASN A 170 -38.34 -8.47 -28.13
C ASN A 170 -37.67 -7.81 -26.92
N ALA A 171 -36.36 -7.62 -26.99
CA ALA A 171 -35.62 -6.92 -25.94
C ALA A 171 -34.47 -6.12 -26.54
N VAL A 172 -34.14 -5.00 -25.93
CA VAL A 172 -32.97 -4.20 -26.31
C VAL A 172 -31.97 -4.22 -25.16
N LEU A 173 -30.80 -4.78 -25.43
CA LEU A 173 -29.66 -4.74 -24.52
C LEU A 173 -28.78 -3.54 -24.87
N ARG A 174 -28.35 -2.78 -23.86
CA ARG A 174 -27.38 -1.72 -24.01
C ARG A 174 -26.14 -1.97 -23.19
N ASN A 175 -24.99 -1.91 -23.85
CA ASN A 175 -23.71 -1.85 -23.19
C ASN A 175 -23.42 -0.39 -22.80
N ARG A 176 -23.46 -0.09 -21.50
CA ARG A 176 -23.14 1.25 -20.95
C ARG A 176 -21.65 1.42 -20.65
N ALA A 177 -20.82 0.39 -20.87
CA ALA A 177 -19.38 0.49 -20.67
C ALA A 177 -18.69 1.24 -21.81
N ALA A 178 -17.51 1.77 -21.52
CA ALA A 178 -16.60 2.38 -22.50
C ALA A 178 -15.76 1.34 -23.28
N PHE A 179 -16.02 0.05 -23.09
CA PHE A 179 -15.32 -1.07 -23.72
C PHE A 179 -16.32 -2.13 -24.21
N ALA A 180 -15.87 -2.99 -25.13
CA ALA A 180 -16.68 -4.10 -25.61
C ALA A 180 -16.87 -5.16 -24.51
N GLN A 181 -18.09 -5.66 -24.34
CA GLN A 181 -18.43 -6.67 -23.34
C GLN A 181 -18.90 -7.97 -23.97
N ASP A 182 -18.73 -9.08 -23.26
CA ASP A 182 -19.27 -10.38 -23.65
C ASP A 182 -20.81 -10.35 -23.69
N TYR A 183 -21.41 -11.29 -24.40
CA TYR A 183 -22.87 -11.42 -24.45
C TYR A 183 -23.40 -12.12 -23.19
N PRO A 184 -24.40 -11.53 -22.47
CA PRO A 184 -24.92 -12.13 -21.25
C PRO A 184 -25.86 -13.30 -21.53
N ALA A 185 -26.01 -14.21 -20.57
CA ALA A 185 -27.14 -15.14 -20.58
C ALA A 185 -28.40 -14.41 -20.13
N LEU A 186 -29.54 -14.77 -20.73
CA LEU A 186 -30.84 -14.19 -20.38
C LEU A 186 -31.71 -15.24 -19.70
N GLU A 187 -32.23 -14.90 -18.53
CA GLU A 187 -33.21 -15.72 -17.84
C GLU A 187 -34.60 -15.16 -18.06
N LEU A 188 -35.42 -15.91 -18.78
CA LEU A 188 -36.83 -15.62 -18.97
C LEU A 188 -37.66 -16.46 -18.00
N THR A 189 -38.42 -15.78 -17.16
CA THR A 189 -39.41 -16.39 -16.28
C THR A 189 -40.81 -15.94 -16.69
N LEU A 190 -41.65 -16.88 -17.10
CA LEU A 190 -43.06 -16.63 -17.38
C LEU A 190 -43.87 -16.74 -16.09
N THR A 191 -44.77 -15.79 -15.86
CA THR A 191 -45.59 -15.72 -14.64
C THR A 191 -47.08 -15.85 -14.93
N ASP A 192 -47.82 -16.35 -13.94
CA ASP A 192 -49.28 -16.40 -13.95
C ASP A 192 -49.91 -15.08 -13.46
N GLU A 193 -51.24 -15.03 -13.34
CA GLU A 193 -51.99 -13.87 -12.84
C GLU A 193 -51.66 -13.51 -11.38
N ALA A 194 -51.12 -14.45 -10.59
CA ALA A 194 -50.67 -14.25 -9.22
C ALA A 194 -49.16 -13.97 -9.14
N ASP A 195 -48.51 -13.68 -10.26
CA ASP A 195 -47.08 -13.39 -10.40
C ASP A 195 -46.15 -14.55 -9.96
N ARG A 196 -46.67 -15.79 -10.00
CA ARG A 196 -45.90 -17.00 -9.68
C ARG A 196 -45.18 -17.53 -10.92
N PRO A 197 -43.93 -17.99 -10.80
CA PRO A 197 -43.17 -18.50 -11.93
C PRO A 197 -43.76 -19.84 -12.42
N VAL A 198 -44.25 -19.87 -13.66
CA VAL A 198 -44.82 -21.06 -14.33
C VAL A 198 -43.76 -21.79 -15.15
N LEU A 199 -42.82 -21.04 -15.72
CA LEU A 199 -41.71 -21.55 -16.51
C LEU A 199 -40.51 -20.64 -16.33
N ARG A 200 -39.32 -21.22 -16.13
CA ARG A 200 -38.04 -20.50 -16.11
C ARG A 200 -37.12 -21.15 -17.14
N ARG A 201 -36.58 -20.35 -18.05
CA ARG A 201 -35.63 -20.80 -19.08
C ARG A 201 -34.45 -19.84 -19.16
N VAL A 202 -33.25 -20.41 -19.20
CA VAL A 202 -32.02 -19.67 -19.50
C VAL A 202 -31.77 -19.78 -21.00
N LEU A 203 -31.52 -18.64 -21.64
CA LEU A 203 -31.21 -18.49 -23.05
C LEU A 203 -29.74 -18.11 -23.17
N ALA A 204 -28.95 -18.99 -23.79
CA ALA A 204 -27.57 -18.70 -24.10
C ALA A 204 -27.45 -17.70 -25.27
N PRO A 205 -26.32 -17.00 -25.43
CA PRO A 205 -26.09 -16.08 -26.55
C PRO A 205 -26.40 -16.65 -27.93
N ARG A 206 -26.06 -17.92 -28.15
CA ARG A 206 -26.33 -18.62 -29.42
C ARG A 206 -27.81 -18.87 -29.70
N GLU A 207 -28.69 -18.82 -28.69
CA GLU A 207 -30.13 -19.04 -28.84
C GLU A 207 -30.90 -17.77 -29.21
N TYR A 208 -30.39 -16.59 -28.84
CA TYR A 208 -31.05 -15.31 -29.11
C TYR A 208 -30.40 -14.48 -30.22
N LEU A 209 -29.18 -14.83 -30.62
CA LEU A 209 -28.52 -14.22 -31.78
C LEU A 209 -28.94 -14.95 -33.06
N ASP A 210 -28.90 -14.22 -34.19
CA ASP A 210 -29.13 -14.82 -35.50
C ASP A 210 -28.09 -15.94 -35.73
N PRO A 211 -28.51 -17.19 -36.02
CA PRO A 211 -27.58 -18.30 -36.23
C PRO A 211 -26.50 -17.98 -37.28
N ALA A 212 -26.81 -17.17 -38.29
CA ALA A 212 -25.84 -16.77 -39.33
C ALA A 212 -24.74 -15.81 -38.83
N ARG A 213 -24.98 -15.08 -37.73
CA ARG A 213 -24.06 -14.07 -37.18
C ARG A 213 -23.58 -14.37 -35.76
N SER A 214 -24.14 -15.40 -35.13
CA SER A 214 -23.90 -15.75 -33.73
C SER A 214 -22.42 -15.90 -33.38
N GLU A 215 -21.64 -16.70 -34.11
CA GLU A 215 -20.21 -16.92 -33.78
C GLU A 215 -19.31 -15.67 -33.91
N PRO A 216 -19.33 -14.92 -35.03
CA PRO A 216 -18.51 -13.72 -35.14
C PRO A 216 -18.94 -12.63 -34.16
N ASP A 217 -20.24 -12.51 -33.87
CA ASP A 217 -20.74 -11.49 -32.93
C ASP A 217 -20.43 -11.85 -31.49
N VAL A 218 -20.57 -13.12 -31.07
CA VAL A 218 -20.16 -13.58 -29.73
C VAL A 218 -18.67 -13.33 -29.50
N THR A 219 -17.83 -13.58 -30.50
CA THR A 219 -16.37 -13.39 -30.38
C THR A 219 -15.98 -11.90 -30.28
N ARG A 220 -16.73 -11.02 -30.96
CA ARG A 220 -16.50 -9.55 -30.91
C ARG A 220 -17.11 -8.90 -29.66
N GLY A 221 -18.19 -9.48 -29.15
CA GLY A 221 -18.98 -8.90 -28.07
C GLY A 221 -19.82 -7.71 -28.50
N ILE A 222 -20.49 -7.09 -27.53
CA ILE A 222 -21.26 -5.86 -27.71
C ILE A 222 -20.31 -4.67 -27.56
N PRO A 223 -20.14 -3.82 -28.58
CA PRO A 223 -19.21 -2.68 -28.50
C PRO A 223 -19.61 -1.64 -27.45
N ALA A 224 -18.68 -0.75 -27.12
CA ALA A 224 -18.89 0.31 -26.14
C ALA A 224 -20.09 1.21 -26.52
N GLY A 225 -21.00 1.45 -25.59
CA GLY A 225 -22.17 2.30 -25.81
C GLY A 225 -23.23 1.74 -26.75
N ALA A 226 -23.06 0.54 -27.30
CA ALA A 226 -23.93 0.00 -28.34
C ALA A 226 -25.21 -0.63 -27.78
N GLU A 227 -26.25 -0.58 -28.61
CA GLU A 227 -27.55 -1.20 -28.38
C GLU A 227 -27.74 -2.38 -29.33
N VAL A 228 -28.20 -3.51 -28.79
CA VAL A 228 -28.46 -4.74 -29.53
C VAL A 228 -29.92 -5.12 -29.35
N SER A 229 -30.67 -5.15 -30.45
CA SER A 229 -32.05 -5.62 -30.47
C SER A 229 -32.11 -7.13 -30.66
N LEU A 230 -32.85 -7.78 -29.77
CA LEU A 230 -33.07 -9.21 -29.74
C LEU A 230 -34.51 -9.50 -30.11
N ARG A 231 -34.72 -10.50 -30.97
CA ARG A 231 -36.05 -11.00 -31.33
C ARG A 231 -36.03 -12.52 -31.29
N ILE A 232 -36.62 -13.07 -30.22
CA ILE A 232 -36.49 -14.49 -29.87
C ILE A 232 -37.86 -15.14 -29.98
N TYR A 233 -37.94 -16.22 -30.76
CA TYR A 233 -39.15 -17.01 -30.90
C TYR A 233 -39.10 -18.19 -29.92
N LEU A 234 -40.11 -18.29 -29.06
CA LEU A 234 -40.19 -19.31 -28.02
C LEU A 234 -41.51 -20.07 -28.17
N ASP A 235 -41.43 -21.40 -28.14
CA ASP A 235 -42.61 -22.24 -28.04
C ASP A 235 -43.00 -22.38 -26.57
N ALA A 236 -44.10 -21.72 -26.18
CA ALA A 236 -44.66 -21.79 -24.83
C ALA A 236 -45.70 -22.91 -24.69
N GLY A 237 -45.95 -23.67 -25.77
CA GLY A 237 -46.99 -24.68 -25.85
C GLY A 237 -48.36 -24.11 -25.48
N ARG A 238 -49.12 -24.85 -24.65
CA ARG A 238 -50.45 -24.44 -24.18
C ARG A 238 -50.43 -23.63 -22.87
N ARG A 239 -49.27 -23.24 -22.36
CA ARG A 239 -49.19 -22.53 -21.07
C ARG A 239 -49.53 -21.06 -21.29
N ARG A 240 -50.66 -20.62 -20.75
CA ARG A 240 -51.04 -19.21 -20.73
C ARG A 240 -50.23 -18.51 -19.65
N ALA A 241 -49.24 -17.72 -20.07
CA ALA A 241 -48.55 -16.79 -19.20
C ALA A 241 -49.24 -15.42 -19.30
N THR A 242 -49.51 -14.79 -18.17
CA THR A 242 -50.11 -13.45 -18.11
C THR A 242 -49.04 -12.37 -17.89
N GLY A 243 -47.89 -12.75 -17.32
CA GLY A 243 -46.74 -11.87 -17.13
C GLY A 243 -45.42 -12.54 -17.48
N TYR A 244 -44.35 -11.76 -17.42
CA TYR A 244 -42.99 -12.25 -17.59
C TYR A 244 -41.98 -11.40 -16.80
N ARG A 245 -40.83 -12.00 -16.51
CA ARG A 245 -39.65 -11.33 -15.95
C ARG A 245 -38.44 -11.75 -16.77
N LEU A 246 -37.60 -10.77 -17.09
CA LEU A 246 -36.35 -10.97 -17.84
C LEU A 246 -35.18 -10.47 -16.99
N TYR A 247 -34.22 -11.35 -16.72
CA TYR A 247 -33.00 -11.01 -16.02
C TYR A 247 -31.79 -11.31 -16.91
N LEU A 248 -30.77 -10.47 -16.85
CA LEU A 248 -29.48 -10.77 -17.45
C LEU A 248 -28.48 -11.24 -16.38
N PHE A 249 -27.60 -12.17 -16.74
CA PHE A 249 -26.50 -12.59 -15.88
C PHE A 249 -25.36 -13.19 -16.70
N TYR A 250 -24.20 -13.40 -16.06
CA TYR A 250 -23.10 -14.17 -16.65
C TYR A 250 -22.92 -15.45 -15.83
N PRO A 251 -23.04 -16.64 -16.44
CA PRO A 251 -22.75 -17.89 -15.75
C PRO A 251 -21.25 -17.93 -15.39
N SER A 252 -20.96 -18.44 -14.19
CA SER A 252 -19.61 -18.64 -13.65
C SER A 252 -18.88 -19.80 -14.30
#